data_AF-A8Y0I8-F1
#
_entry.id   AF-A8Y0I8-F1
#
_cell.length_a   1.000
_cell.length_b   1.000
_cell.length_c   1.000
_cell.angle_alpha   90.00
_cell.angle_beta   90.00
_cell.angle_gamma   90.00
#
_symmetry.space_group_name_H-M   'P 1'
#
loop_
_entity.id
_entity.type
_entity.pdbx_description
1 polymer ?
#
loop_
_entity_poly.entity_id
_entity_poly.type
_entity_poly.pdbx_seq_one_letter_code
_entity_poly.pdbx_strand_id
1 'polypeptide(L)'
;MSTFYDLPKTSLAVFSADDPIKAYEVLFSALENPGFICQESCAMWHSEYHPEVAVSTFSTDSELNPDDVTSSEVVFADFDLYVLTFGLPKALRLIKSLKNKKRIFIVSANSFPVSPHLEHFTNASFSIKSTENPLVFESLTTVFDKKGNLSVSDQLITVQTGGKPTFKIIKKVETPIEASISTMPSATEEAGKGAMDLPFFVGRQEDGVAIRDAATKKIRVGGQIVYEPDRDDDLDDSDPDDDLNI
;
A
#
# COMPACT_ATOMS: atom_id res chain seq x y z
N MET A 1 2.21 18.84 2.10
CA MET A 1 2.34 18.04 3.31
C MET A 1 3.79 17.65 3.46
N SER A 2 4.40 17.96 4.60
CA SER A 2 5.81 17.66 4.87
C SER A 2 6.00 16.64 5.98
N THR A 3 4.96 16.41 6.80
CA THR A 3 5.02 15.51 7.96
C THR A 3 3.73 14.71 8.10
N PHE A 4 3.74 13.63 8.87
CA PHE A 4 2.51 12.94 9.24
C PHE A 4 1.64 13.72 10.23
N TYR A 5 2.19 14.72 10.93
CA TYR A 5 1.40 15.60 11.82
C TYR A 5 0.31 16.35 11.07
N ASP A 6 0.58 16.67 9.81
CA ASP A 6 -0.32 17.41 8.93
C ASP A 6 -1.54 16.58 8.49
N LEU A 7 -1.49 15.24 8.66
CA LEU A 7 -2.54 14.33 8.20
C LEU A 7 -3.87 14.59 8.94
N PRO A 8 -5.02 14.27 8.32
CA PRO A 8 -6.30 14.35 8.99
C PRO A 8 -6.32 13.61 10.34
N LYS A 9 -7.24 13.98 11.24
CA LYS A 9 -7.44 13.27 12.53
C LYS A 9 -7.87 11.81 12.34
N THR A 10 -8.48 11.51 11.19
CA THR A 10 -8.85 10.17 10.74
C THR A 10 -8.03 9.84 9.51
N SER A 11 -6.80 9.38 9.73
CA SER A 11 -5.87 9.02 8.66
C SER A 11 -5.20 7.69 8.96
N LEU A 12 -4.78 7.02 7.89
CA LEU A 12 -3.91 5.86 7.96
C LEU A 12 -2.55 6.24 7.40
N ALA A 13 -1.50 6.07 8.19
CA ALA A 13 -0.13 6.19 7.71
C ALA A 13 0.61 4.86 7.91
N VAL A 14 1.45 4.49 6.94
CA VAL A 14 2.24 3.26 6.99
C VAL A 14 3.71 3.63 7.13
N PHE A 15 4.38 3.04 8.11
CA PHE A 15 5.79 3.20 8.39
C PHE A 15 6.48 1.86 8.13
N SER A 16 7.26 1.80 7.06
CA SER A 16 7.99 0.60 6.68
C SER A 16 9.48 0.81 6.92
N ALA A 17 10.16 -0.18 7.50
CA ALA A 17 11.61 -0.14 7.72
C ALA A 17 12.21 -1.54 7.55
N ASP A 18 13.51 -1.63 7.28
CA ASP A 18 14.19 -2.95 7.26
C ASP A 18 14.18 -3.57 8.66
N ASP A 19 14.37 -2.72 9.68
CA ASP A 19 14.15 -3.02 11.08
C ASP A 19 12.96 -2.19 11.60
N PRO A 20 11.80 -2.81 11.89
CA PRO A 20 10.61 -2.13 12.41
C PRO A 20 10.86 -1.31 13.68
N ILE A 21 11.89 -1.63 14.46
CA ILE A 21 12.28 -0.86 15.65
C ILE A 21 12.60 0.59 15.29
N LYS A 22 13.16 0.84 14.10
CA LYS A 22 13.47 2.19 13.63
C LYS A 22 12.24 3.01 13.31
N ALA A 23 11.18 2.36 12.81
CA ALA A 23 9.89 3.02 12.66
C ALA A 23 9.27 3.36 14.03
N TYR A 24 9.40 2.46 15.02
CA TYR A 24 8.96 2.75 16.39
C TYR A 24 9.71 3.92 17.01
N GLU A 25 11.04 4.00 16.88
CA GLU A 25 11.84 5.12 17.40
C GLU A 25 11.33 6.49 16.90
N VAL A 26 11.00 6.58 15.61
CA VAL A 26 10.42 7.80 15.00
C VAL A 26 9.03 8.09 15.56
N LEU A 27 8.16 7.08 15.64
CA LEU A 27 6.78 7.24 16.11
C LEU A 27 6.70 7.58 17.60
N PHE A 28 7.47 6.90 18.46
CA PHE A 28 7.51 7.18 19.90
C PHE A 28 8.06 8.56 20.23
N SER A 29 9.02 9.03 19.45
CA SER A 29 9.54 10.39 19.62
C SER A 29 8.52 11.47 19.23
N ALA A 30 7.54 11.11 18.39
CA ALA A 30 6.58 12.04 17.81
C ALA A 30 5.22 12.07 18.51
N LEU A 31 4.78 10.92 19.02
CA LEU A 31 3.48 10.72 19.62
C LEU A 31 3.59 10.79 21.15
N GLU A 32 2.70 11.55 21.79
CA GLU A 32 2.79 11.79 23.24
C GLU A 32 2.28 10.60 24.07
N ASN A 33 1.15 10.00 23.69
CA ASN A 33 0.56 8.84 24.37
C ASN A 33 -0.24 7.97 23.38
N PRO A 34 0.43 7.35 22.38
CA PRO A 34 -0.26 6.46 21.45
C PRO A 34 -0.81 5.22 22.16
N GLY A 35 -1.92 4.68 21.69
CA GLY A 35 -2.32 3.31 22.00
C GLY A 35 -1.61 2.31 21.09
N PHE A 36 -1.38 1.09 21.56
CA PHE A 36 -0.72 0.05 20.78
C PHE A 36 -1.68 -1.09 20.48
N ILE A 37 -1.61 -1.59 19.25
CA ILE A 37 -2.17 -2.87 18.86
C ILE A 37 -1.03 -3.80 18.54
N CYS A 38 -0.90 -4.89 19.30
CA CYS A 38 0.14 -5.89 19.11
C CYS A 38 -0.39 -7.30 19.36
N GLN A 39 0.39 -8.29 18.95
CA GLN A 39 0.11 -9.68 19.28
C GLN A 39 0.40 -9.91 20.79
N GLU A 40 -0.38 -10.78 21.43
CA GLU A 40 -0.35 -10.97 22.89
C GLU A 40 1.04 -11.34 23.45
N SER A 41 1.84 -12.13 22.73
CA SER A 41 3.20 -12.50 23.13
C SER A 41 4.19 -11.33 23.06
N CYS A 42 3.92 -10.32 22.23
CA CYS A 42 4.71 -9.08 22.13
C CYS A 42 4.28 -8.03 23.17
N ALA A 43 3.13 -8.20 23.83
CA ALA A 43 2.56 -7.20 24.73
C ALA A 43 3.47 -6.89 25.93
N MET A 44 4.13 -7.90 26.47
CA MET A 44 5.09 -7.75 27.57
C MET A 44 6.29 -6.88 27.16
N TRP A 45 6.82 -7.10 25.95
CA TRP A 45 7.93 -6.32 25.42
C TRP A 45 7.54 -4.85 25.26
N HIS A 46 6.38 -4.56 24.67
CA HIS A 46 5.89 -3.19 24.54
C HIS A 46 5.64 -2.51 25.91
N SER A 47 5.11 -3.26 26.87
CA SER A 47 4.83 -2.73 28.22
C SER A 47 6.11 -2.47 29.04
N GLU A 48 7.19 -3.22 28.78
CA GLU A 48 8.49 -3.01 29.45
C GLU A 48 9.20 -1.77 28.90
N TYR A 49 9.18 -1.58 27.58
CA TYR A 49 9.82 -0.43 26.93
C TYR A 49 8.99 0.86 27.05
N HIS A 50 7.66 0.74 27.12
CA HIS A 50 6.73 1.87 27.17
C HIS A 50 5.55 1.60 28.15
N PRO A 51 5.79 1.66 29.47
CA PRO A 51 4.78 1.31 30.47
C PRO A 51 3.57 2.25 30.51
N GLU A 52 3.71 3.47 30.02
CA GLU A 52 2.65 4.48 29.93
C GLU A 52 1.65 4.24 28.78
N VAL A 53 1.94 3.32 27.86
CA VAL A 53 1.15 3.09 26.65
C VAL A 53 0.03 2.08 26.89
N ALA A 54 -1.19 2.45 26.52
CA ALA A 54 -2.32 1.53 26.54
C ALA A 54 -2.17 0.47 25.43
N VAL A 55 -2.08 -0.81 25.82
CA VAL A 55 -1.92 -1.93 24.89
C VAL A 55 -3.25 -2.66 24.70
N SER A 56 -3.63 -2.87 23.44
CA SER A 56 -4.75 -3.71 23.02
C SER A 56 -4.18 -4.91 22.24
N THR A 57 -4.54 -6.12 22.64
CA THR A 57 -3.90 -7.32 22.11
C THR A 57 -4.81 -8.14 21.20
N PHE A 58 -4.19 -8.95 20.35
CA PHE A 58 -4.84 -10.04 19.64
C PHE A 58 -4.01 -11.32 19.78
N SER A 59 -4.65 -12.47 19.60
CA SER A 59 -3.98 -13.78 19.65
C SER A 59 -4.44 -14.65 18.49
N THR A 60 -3.96 -15.88 18.38
CA THR A 60 -4.39 -16.80 17.31
C THR A 60 -5.89 -17.11 17.38
N ASP A 61 -6.46 -17.12 18.58
CA ASP A 61 -7.84 -17.52 18.84
C ASP A 61 -8.77 -16.33 19.11
N SER A 62 -8.22 -15.13 19.28
CA SER A 62 -8.98 -13.93 19.66
C SER A 62 -8.66 -12.75 18.75
N GLU A 63 -9.63 -12.37 17.92
CA GLU A 63 -9.57 -11.14 17.14
C GLU A 63 -9.70 -9.92 18.05
N LEU A 64 -9.00 -8.85 17.72
CA LEU A 64 -9.15 -7.57 18.39
C LEU A 64 -10.54 -6.97 18.14
N ASN A 65 -11.25 -6.63 19.20
CA ASN A 65 -12.46 -5.82 19.11
C ASN A 65 -12.09 -4.33 18.94
N PRO A 66 -12.55 -3.65 17.87
CA PRO A 66 -12.24 -2.24 17.64
C PRO A 66 -12.66 -1.30 18.79
N ASP A 67 -13.67 -1.67 19.57
CA ASP A 67 -14.17 -0.86 20.68
C ASP A 67 -13.30 -0.95 21.95
N ASP A 68 -12.43 -1.96 22.04
CA ASP A 68 -11.47 -2.10 23.14
C ASP A 68 -10.30 -1.11 22.98
N VAL A 69 -10.09 -0.62 21.76
CA VAL A 69 -9.07 0.39 21.47
C VAL A 69 -9.60 1.76 21.88
N THR A 70 -9.08 2.33 22.96
CA THR A 70 -9.59 3.60 23.52
C THR A 70 -8.84 4.83 22.99
N SER A 71 -7.53 4.72 22.71
CA SER A 71 -6.69 5.84 22.27
C SER A 71 -7.12 6.46 20.94
N SER A 72 -6.95 7.77 20.80
CA SER A 72 -7.26 8.51 19.57
C SER A 72 -6.20 8.32 18.47
N GLU A 73 -4.96 8.12 18.88
CA GLU A 73 -3.83 7.78 18.00
C GLU A 73 -3.38 6.37 18.35
N VAL A 74 -3.23 5.52 17.33
CA VAL A 74 -2.96 4.10 17.52
C VAL A 74 -1.82 3.66 16.61
N VAL A 75 -0.83 3.00 17.20
CA VAL A 75 0.24 2.30 16.49
C VAL A 75 -0.14 0.83 16.40
N PHE A 76 -0.30 0.33 15.18
CA PHE A 76 -0.48 -1.08 14.91
C PHE A 76 0.90 -1.69 14.63
N ALA A 77 1.46 -2.29 15.68
CA ALA A 77 2.82 -2.80 15.71
C ALA A 77 2.97 -4.09 14.88
N ASP A 78 2.10 -5.06 15.13
CA ASP A 78 2.20 -6.41 14.57
C ASP A 78 1.18 -6.64 13.45
N PHE A 79 1.10 -5.69 12.50
CA PHE A 79 0.09 -5.74 11.45
C PHE A 79 0.28 -6.92 10.50
N ASP A 80 1.52 -7.24 10.17
CA ASP A 80 1.92 -8.38 9.37
C ASP A 80 1.47 -9.71 10.00
N LEU A 81 1.73 -9.89 11.30
CA LEU A 81 1.26 -11.04 12.09
C LEU A 81 -0.26 -11.12 12.10
N TYR A 82 -0.97 -9.99 12.27
CA TYR A 82 -2.43 -9.98 12.21
C TYR A 82 -2.94 -10.45 10.84
N VAL A 83 -2.34 -9.97 9.75
CA VAL A 83 -2.68 -10.39 8.38
C VAL A 83 -2.36 -11.87 8.16
N LEU A 84 -1.26 -12.38 8.70
CA LEU A 84 -0.90 -13.80 8.61
C LEU A 84 -1.89 -14.70 9.37
N THR A 85 -2.36 -14.27 10.55
CA THR A 85 -3.29 -15.04 11.38
C THR A 85 -4.71 -15.01 10.85
N PHE A 86 -5.22 -13.83 10.46
CA PHE A 86 -6.64 -13.62 10.17
C PHE A 86 -6.96 -13.35 8.69
N GLY A 87 -5.93 -13.10 7.89
CA GLY A 87 -6.05 -12.72 6.49
C GLY A 87 -6.27 -11.22 6.29
N LEU A 88 -5.85 -10.74 5.12
CA LEU A 88 -5.97 -9.34 4.71
C LEU A 88 -7.43 -8.80 4.76
N PRO A 89 -8.49 -9.54 4.36
CA PRO A 89 -9.85 -9.02 4.41
C PRO A 89 -10.31 -8.62 5.83
N LYS A 90 -9.95 -9.42 6.84
CA LYS A 90 -10.27 -9.11 8.25
C LYS A 90 -9.45 -7.92 8.75
N ALA A 91 -8.16 -7.88 8.42
CA ALA A 91 -7.29 -6.75 8.74
C ALA A 91 -7.82 -5.42 8.18
N LEU A 92 -8.26 -5.41 6.92
CA LEU A 92 -8.86 -4.23 6.29
C LEU A 92 -10.20 -3.84 6.93
N ARG A 93 -11.02 -4.81 7.37
CA ARG A 93 -12.26 -4.53 8.10
C ARG A 93 -11.96 -3.86 9.44
N LEU A 94 -10.98 -4.37 10.20
CA LEU A 94 -10.53 -3.76 11.44
C LEU A 94 -10.05 -2.32 11.22
N ILE A 95 -9.17 -2.10 10.23
CA ILE A 95 -8.68 -0.76 9.87
C ILE A 95 -9.84 0.18 9.54
N LYS A 96 -10.83 -0.26 8.74
CA LYS A 96 -12.01 0.56 8.41
C LYS A 96 -12.80 0.96 9.66
N SER A 97 -13.02 0.02 10.57
CA SER A 97 -13.73 0.29 11.84
C SER A 97 -12.99 1.31 12.71
N LEU A 98 -11.66 1.21 12.79
CA LEU A 98 -10.82 2.11 13.57
C LEU A 98 -10.68 3.50 12.92
N LYS A 99 -10.48 3.57 11.59
CA LYS A 99 -10.14 4.80 10.86
C LYS A 99 -11.22 5.87 10.96
N ASN A 100 -12.48 5.48 11.17
CA ASN A 100 -13.58 6.43 11.36
C ASN A 100 -13.49 7.24 12.66
N LYS A 101 -12.78 6.72 13.67
CA LYS A 101 -12.70 7.30 15.00
C LYS A 101 -11.28 7.74 15.37
N LYS A 102 -10.25 7.20 14.69
CA LYS A 102 -8.86 7.23 15.16
C LYS A 102 -7.87 7.53 14.03
N ARG A 103 -6.71 8.04 14.42
CA ARG A 103 -5.52 8.10 13.56
C ARG A 103 -4.73 6.82 13.75
N ILE A 104 -4.39 6.14 12.66
CA ILE A 104 -3.74 4.84 12.66
C ILE A 104 -2.36 4.95 12.02
N PHE A 105 -1.37 4.41 12.70
CA PHE A 105 0.00 4.26 12.22
C PHE A 105 0.31 2.76 12.15
N ILE A 106 0.42 2.20 10.95
CA ILE A 106 0.85 0.81 10.78
C ILE A 106 2.37 0.80 10.73
N VAL A 107 2.99 -0.10 11.50
CA VAL A 107 4.40 -0.41 11.38
C VAL A 107 4.54 -1.75 10.67
N SER A 108 5.43 -1.83 9.70
CA SER A 108 5.71 -3.08 8.97
C SER A 108 7.18 -3.17 8.57
N ALA A 109 7.66 -4.39 8.33
CA ALA A 109 8.94 -4.58 7.67
C ALA A 109 8.83 -4.16 6.19
N ASN A 110 9.92 -3.66 5.60
CA ASN A 110 10.00 -3.40 4.15
C ASN A 110 9.82 -4.67 3.31
N SER A 111 10.12 -5.84 3.88
CA SER A 111 9.92 -7.15 3.26
C SER A 111 8.45 -7.59 3.24
N PHE A 112 7.57 -6.95 4.02
CA PHE A 112 6.14 -7.23 4.00
C PHE A 112 5.48 -6.34 2.93
N PRO A 113 5.08 -6.91 1.77
CA PRO A 113 4.53 -6.11 0.69
C PRO A 113 3.18 -5.52 1.12
N VAL A 114 3.07 -4.19 1.02
CA VAL A 114 1.80 -3.51 1.22
C VAL A 114 0.87 -3.94 0.09
N SER A 115 -0.22 -4.63 0.43
CA SER A 115 -1.22 -5.01 -0.58
C SER A 115 -1.79 -3.77 -1.27
N PRO A 116 -2.13 -3.82 -2.58
CA PRO A 116 -2.76 -2.69 -3.29
C PRO A 116 -4.02 -2.18 -2.58
N HIS A 117 -4.78 -3.08 -1.96
CA HIS A 117 -5.94 -2.71 -1.16
C HIS A 117 -5.57 -1.82 0.02
N LEU A 118 -4.49 -2.13 0.75
CA LEU A 118 -4.02 -1.30 1.86
C LEU A 118 -3.49 0.06 1.38
N GLU A 119 -2.84 0.11 0.21
CA GLU A 119 -2.39 1.37 -0.40
C GLU A 119 -3.56 2.33 -0.65
N HIS A 120 -4.70 1.85 -1.16
CA HIS A 120 -5.90 2.67 -1.36
C HIS A 120 -6.49 3.24 -0.06
N PHE A 121 -6.26 2.61 1.09
CA PHE A 121 -6.67 3.16 2.39
C PHE A 121 -5.64 4.10 2.99
N THR A 122 -4.40 4.06 2.49
CA THR A 122 -3.26 4.76 3.07
C THR A 122 -3.25 6.22 2.62
N ASN A 123 -3.10 7.12 3.58
CA ASN A 123 -2.99 8.56 3.31
C ASN A 123 -1.53 8.98 3.07
N ALA A 124 -0.60 8.34 3.76
CA ALA A 124 0.82 8.51 3.53
C ALA A 124 1.60 7.24 3.89
N SER A 125 2.66 6.95 3.14
CA SER A 125 3.63 5.91 3.49
C SER A 125 5.02 6.53 3.68
N PHE A 126 5.76 6.00 4.65
CA PHE A 126 7.10 6.42 5.02
C PHE A 126 7.98 5.18 5.02
N SER A 127 8.84 5.05 4.00
CA SER A 127 9.88 4.03 4.01
C SER A 127 11.12 4.61 4.69
N ILE A 128 11.46 4.09 5.87
CA ILE A 128 12.53 4.57 6.74
C ILE A 128 13.79 3.75 6.54
N LYS A 129 14.92 4.46 6.43
CA LYS A 129 16.27 3.90 6.38
C LYS A 129 17.15 4.59 7.41
N SER A 130 17.93 3.80 8.13
CA SER A 130 18.90 4.34 9.09
C SER A 130 20.07 4.98 8.35
N THR A 131 20.64 6.03 8.93
CA THR A 131 21.89 6.64 8.46
C THR A 131 23.05 6.29 9.40
N GLU A 132 24.25 6.79 9.10
CA GLU A 132 25.40 6.68 10.02
C GLU A 132 25.13 7.35 11.37
N ASN A 133 24.26 8.37 11.41
CA ASN A 133 23.85 9.02 12.64
C ASN A 133 22.58 8.36 13.19
N PRO A 134 22.60 7.80 14.41
CA PRO A 134 21.47 7.06 14.98
C PRO A 134 20.22 7.92 15.23
N LEU A 135 20.34 9.24 15.23
CA LEU A 135 19.23 10.18 15.41
C LEU A 135 18.66 10.70 14.08
N VAL A 136 19.24 10.28 12.97
CA VAL A 136 18.90 10.78 11.64
C VAL A 136 18.51 9.61 10.75
N PHE A 137 17.33 9.74 10.13
CA PHE A 137 16.77 8.73 9.24
C PHE A 137 16.51 9.34 7.87
N GLU A 138 16.82 8.60 6.83
CA GLU A 138 16.33 8.88 5.49
C GLU A 138 14.95 8.28 5.34
N SER A 139 14.05 9.01 4.69
CA SER A 139 12.71 8.52 4.41
C SER A 139 12.27 8.83 2.99
N LEU A 140 11.84 7.80 2.26
CA LEU A 140 11.04 7.98 1.06
C LEU A 140 9.58 8.09 1.48
N THR A 141 9.03 9.29 1.38
CA THR A 141 7.65 9.59 1.78
C THR A 141 6.77 9.68 0.55
N THR A 142 5.66 8.96 0.58
CA THR A 142 4.60 9.05 -0.44
C THR A 142 3.32 9.56 0.23
N VAL A 143 2.70 10.58 -0.35
CA VAL A 143 1.45 11.16 0.16
C VAL A 143 0.39 11.13 -0.93
N PHE A 144 -0.81 10.71 -0.56
CA PHE A 144 -1.97 10.68 -1.43
C PHE A 144 -2.88 11.87 -1.09
N ASP A 145 -3.14 12.74 -2.07
CA ASP A 145 -4.07 13.84 -1.88
C ASP A 145 -5.54 13.37 -1.99
N LYS A 146 -6.48 14.22 -1.58
CA LYS A 146 -7.93 13.91 -1.65
C LYS A 146 -8.45 13.75 -3.08
N LYS A 147 -7.70 14.19 -4.09
CA LYS A 147 -8.01 14.08 -5.52
C LYS A 147 -7.33 12.85 -6.15
N GLY A 148 -6.58 12.07 -5.35
CA GLY A 148 -5.83 10.89 -5.80
C GLY A 148 -4.45 11.19 -6.37
N ASN A 149 -3.97 12.44 -6.35
CA ASN A 149 -2.63 12.75 -6.82
C ASN A 149 -1.57 12.21 -5.86
N LEU A 150 -0.46 11.75 -6.45
CA LEU A 150 0.67 11.19 -5.73
C LEU A 150 1.78 12.25 -5.61
N SER A 151 2.26 12.47 -4.40
CA SER A 151 3.47 13.24 -4.14
C SER A 151 4.50 12.32 -3.49
N VAL A 152 5.66 12.17 -4.12
CA VAL A 152 6.79 11.43 -3.57
C VAL A 152 7.89 12.41 -3.18
N SER A 153 8.45 12.26 -1.98
CA SER A 153 9.52 13.12 -1.50
C SER A 153 10.56 12.35 -0.71
N ASP A 154 11.83 12.65 -0.97
CA ASP A 154 12.94 12.24 -0.13
C ASP A 154 13.03 13.19 1.06
N GLN A 155 13.01 12.65 2.26
CA GLN A 155 12.99 13.38 3.51
C GLN A 155 14.12 12.91 4.44
N LEU A 156 14.67 13.86 5.20
CA LEU A 156 15.52 13.59 6.35
C LEU A 156 14.70 13.81 7.61
N ILE A 157 14.55 12.76 8.41
CA ILE A 157 13.89 12.78 9.70
C ILE A 157 14.97 12.88 10.77
N THR A 158 14.91 13.89 11.62
CA THR A 158 15.83 14.05 12.75
C THR A 158 15.05 13.93 14.05
N VAL A 159 15.36 12.90 14.83
CA VAL A 159 14.83 12.69 16.18
C VAL A 159 15.65 13.53 17.15
N GLN A 160 14.99 14.36 17.95
CA GLN A 160 15.64 15.22 18.93
C GLN A 160 15.42 14.66 20.34
N THR A 161 16.44 14.69 21.18
CA THR A 161 16.32 14.26 22.57
C THR A 161 15.38 15.22 23.32
N GLY A 162 14.17 14.75 23.66
CA GLY A 162 13.16 15.53 24.38
C GLY A 162 12.31 16.47 23.50
N GLY A 163 12.30 16.27 22.17
CA GLY A 163 11.51 17.08 21.24
C GLY A 163 10.91 16.28 20.08
N LYS A 164 9.89 16.84 19.43
CA LYS A 164 9.22 16.20 18.28
C LYS A 164 10.18 16.09 17.09
N PRO A 165 10.21 14.95 16.37
CA PRO A 165 11.01 14.78 15.16
C PRO A 165 10.75 15.87 14.13
N THR A 166 11.82 16.33 13.50
CA THR A 166 11.77 17.31 12.40
C THR A 166 11.95 16.62 11.05
N PHE A 167 11.14 16.99 10.07
CA PHE A 167 11.19 16.42 8.72
C PHE A 167 11.67 17.50 7.75
N LYS A 168 12.77 17.23 7.05
CA LYS A 168 13.34 18.13 6.04
C LYS A 168 13.23 17.48 4.67
N ILE A 169 12.48 18.10 3.77
CA ILE A 169 12.38 17.65 2.38
C ILE A 169 13.71 17.97 1.68
N ILE A 170 14.33 16.94 1.10
CA ILE A 170 15.56 17.03 0.30
C ILE A 170 15.19 17.19 -1.18
N LYS A 171 14.24 16.38 -1.64
CA LYS A 171 13.78 16.34 -3.03
C LYS A 171 12.29 16.02 -3.06
N LYS A 172 11.56 16.62 -3.99
CA LYS A 172 10.13 16.38 -4.18
C LYS A 172 9.84 16.15 -5.65
N VAL A 173 9.08 15.11 -5.95
CA VAL A 173 8.56 14.77 -7.27
C VAL A 173 7.04 14.64 -7.15
N GLU A 174 6.31 15.39 -7.97
CA GLU A 174 4.85 15.30 -8.06
C GLU A 174 4.48 14.56 -9.34
N THR A 175 3.64 13.53 -9.23
CA THR A 175 3.24 12.71 -10.39
C THR A 175 1.72 12.67 -10.47
N PRO A 176 1.10 13.21 -11.55
CA PRO A 176 -0.30 13.00 -11.83
C PRO A 176 -0.59 11.55 -12.28
N ILE A 177 -1.80 11.06 -12.00
CA ILE A 177 -2.25 9.65 -12.12
C ILE A 177 -2.02 9.03 -13.52
N GLU A 178 -1.88 9.83 -14.58
CA GLU A 178 -1.71 9.32 -15.95
C GLU A 178 -0.40 8.56 -16.20
N ALA A 179 0.57 8.59 -15.27
CA ALA A 179 1.85 7.90 -15.41
C ALA A 179 2.05 6.67 -14.49
N SER A 180 1.05 6.30 -13.67
CA SER A 180 1.23 5.30 -12.60
C SER A 180 0.83 3.88 -12.98
N ILE A 181 0.97 3.50 -14.24
CA ILE A 181 1.06 2.10 -14.67
C ILE A 181 2.40 1.93 -15.38
N SER A 182 3.48 2.01 -14.62
CA SER A 182 4.79 1.54 -15.07
C SER A 182 5.46 0.85 -13.89
N THR A 183 5.35 -0.48 -13.90
CA THR A 183 6.17 -1.40 -13.14
C THR A 183 7.64 -1.08 -13.41
N MET A 184 8.34 -0.50 -12.43
CA MET A 184 9.80 -0.45 -12.46
C MET A 184 10.32 -1.87 -12.18
N PRO A 185 11.10 -2.50 -13.09
CA PRO A 185 11.73 -3.77 -12.82
C PRO A 185 12.91 -3.58 -11.86
N SER A 186 13.02 -4.44 -10.86
CA SER A 186 14.21 -4.55 -10.01
C SER A 186 15.42 -4.99 -10.85
N ALA A 187 16.59 -4.44 -10.53
CA ALA A 187 17.88 -4.60 -11.22
C ALA A 187 18.50 -6.02 -11.14
N THR A 188 17.70 -7.08 -11.11
CA THR A 188 18.15 -8.48 -11.08
C THR A 188 17.64 -9.32 -12.25
N GLU A 189 16.90 -8.72 -13.19
CA GLU A 189 16.39 -9.39 -14.40
C GLU A 189 17.18 -9.11 -15.69
N GLU A 190 18.36 -8.48 -15.62
CA GLU A 190 19.13 -8.16 -16.84
C GLU A 190 19.92 -9.33 -17.44
N ALA A 191 20.05 -10.46 -16.75
CA ALA A 191 20.82 -11.61 -17.27
C ALA A 191 19.96 -12.73 -17.91
N GLY A 192 18.63 -12.63 -17.88
CA GLY A 192 17.73 -13.69 -18.38
C GLY A 192 17.01 -13.39 -19.69
N LYS A 193 17.02 -12.14 -20.17
CA LYS A 193 16.18 -11.69 -21.31
C LYS A 193 16.86 -11.79 -22.67
N GLY A 194 17.83 -12.70 -22.82
CA GLY A 194 18.57 -12.91 -24.08
C GLY A 194 18.22 -14.18 -24.87
N ALA A 195 17.31 -15.04 -24.37
CA ALA A 195 17.14 -16.39 -24.93
C ALA A 195 15.67 -16.86 -25.10
N MET A 196 14.69 -15.96 -25.06
CA MET A 196 13.31 -16.28 -25.43
C MET A 196 12.82 -15.23 -26.42
N ASP A 197 13.03 -15.53 -27.71
CA ASP A 197 12.53 -14.75 -28.84
C ASP A 197 11.01 -14.96 -28.93
N LEU A 198 10.25 -14.17 -28.18
CA LEU A 198 8.80 -14.10 -28.34
C LEU A 198 8.53 -13.20 -29.56
N PRO A 199 7.93 -13.70 -30.64
CA PRO A 199 7.56 -12.85 -31.75
C PRO A 199 6.44 -11.92 -31.27
N PHE A 200 6.39 -10.73 -31.88
CA PHE A 200 5.48 -9.61 -31.62
C PHE A 200 5.98 -8.59 -30.60
N PHE A 201 6.77 -7.62 -31.05
CA PHE A 201 6.27 -6.26 -31.31
C PHE A 201 7.39 -5.43 -31.96
N VAL A 202 7.52 -5.55 -33.27
CA VAL A 202 8.17 -4.52 -34.09
C VAL A 202 7.08 -3.91 -34.95
N GLY A 203 6.81 -2.63 -34.76
CA GLY A 203 5.91 -1.88 -35.65
C GLY A 203 5.12 -0.77 -34.97
N ARG A 204 5.79 0.32 -34.60
CA ARG A 204 5.17 1.65 -34.68
C ARG A 204 5.87 2.41 -35.80
N GLN A 205 5.28 2.39 -36.98
CA GLN A 205 5.22 3.54 -37.87
C GLN A 205 4.18 3.27 -38.95
N GLU A 206 3.15 4.12 -38.93
CA GLU A 206 2.43 4.72 -40.06
C GLU A 206 1.82 3.83 -41.15
N ASP A 207 0.67 4.32 -41.60
CA ASP A 207 -0.17 3.91 -42.72
C ASP A 207 -1.10 2.69 -42.53
N GLY A 208 -2.38 2.99 -42.73
CA GLY A 208 -3.50 2.10 -42.53
C GLY A 208 -3.39 0.83 -43.38
N VAL A 209 -3.34 -0.31 -42.70
CA VAL A 209 -3.51 -1.62 -43.31
C VAL A 209 -4.68 -2.30 -42.62
N ALA A 210 -5.82 -2.34 -43.32
CA ALA A 210 -6.94 -3.18 -42.93
C ALA A 210 -6.51 -4.65 -43.10
N ILE A 211 -6.21 -5.33 -41.99
CA ILE A 211 -6.01 -6.77 -42.01
C ILE A 211 -7.40 -7.41 -42.06
N ARG A 212 -7.78 -7.87 -43.26
CA ARG A 212 -8.95 -8.73 -43.47
C ARG A 212 -8.56 -10.14 -43.07
N ASP A 213 -9.05 -10.61 -41.94
CA ASP A 213 -8.97 -12.03 -41.58
C ASP A 213 -10.02 -12.79 -42.41
N ALA A 214 -9.55 -13.60 -43.36
CA ALA A 214 -10.41 -14.33 -44.28
C ALA A 214 -11.18 -15.49 -43.61
N ALA A 215 -10.92 -15.79 -42.33
CA ALA A 215 -11.60 -16.85 -41.59
C ALA A 215 -12.76 -16.35 -40.70
N THR A 216 -12.78 -15.08 -40.28
CA THR A 216 -13.69 -14.65 -39.20
C THR A 216 -14.59 -13.45 -39.51
N LYS A 217 -14.60 -12.91 -40.76
CA LYS A 217 -15.44 -11.76 -41.17
C LYS A 217 -15.40 -10.52 -40.24
N LYS A 218 -14.48 -10.45 -39.28
CA LYS A 218 -14.36 -9.35 -38.32
C LYS A 218 -13.35 -8.34 -38.84
N ILE A 219 -13.80 -7.11 -39.06
CA ILE A 219 -12.93 -5.98 -39.42
C ILE A 219 -12.56 -5.27 -38.11
N ARG A 220 -11.26 -5.11 -37.87
CA ARG A 220 -10.75 -4.45 -36.66
C ARG A 220 -10.34 -3.01 -37.01
N VAL A 221 -11.04 -2.01 -36.46
CA VAL A 221 -10.66 -0.59 -36.57
C VAL A 221 -10.55 -0.02 -35.16
N GLY A 222 -9.37 0.51 -34.81
CA GLY A 222 -9.25 1.44 -33.68
C GLY A 222 -9.66 0.95 -32.28
N GLY A 223 -9.42 -0.32 -31.95
CA GLY A 223 -9.50 -0.79 -30.55
C GLY A 223 -10.91 -0.95 -29.95
N GLN A 224 -11.97 -0.74 -30.74
CA GLN A 224 -13.34 -1.01 -30.31
C GLN A 224 -13.86 -2.26 -31.02
N ILE A 225 -14.27 -3.28 -30.26
CA ILE A 225 -14.91 -4.47 -30.83
C ILE A 225 -16.37 -4.09 -31.08
N VAL A 226 -16.75 -3.94 -32.35
CA VAL A 226 -18.15 -3.80 -32.74
C VAL A 226 -18.70 -5.21 -32.97
N TYR A 227 -19.66 -5.60 -32.15
CA TYR A 227 -20.43 -6.84 -32.32
C TYR A 227 -21.66 -6.54 -33.18
N GLU A 228 -21.85 -7.30 -34.24
CA GLU A 228 -23.13 -7.36 -34.95
C GLU A 228 -23.77 -8.70 -34.56
N PRO A 229 -24.94 -8.69 -33.89
CA PRO A 229 -25.64 -9.92 -33.51
C PRO A 229 -25.97 -10.73 -34.76
N ASP A 230 -25.74 -12.03 -34.70
CA ASP A 230 -26.28 -12.92 -35.72
C ASP A 230 -27.78 -13.17 -35.49
N ARG A 231 -28.41 -13.89 -36.41
CA ARG A 231 -29.86 -14.06 -36.42
C ARG A 231 -30.33 -15.07 -35.37
N ASP A 232 -29.42 -15.85 -34.82
CA ASP A 232 -29.71 -16.99 -33.95
C ASP A 232 -29.27 -16.75 -32.49
N ASP A 233 -28.66 -15.59 -32.19
CA ASP A 233 -28.40 -15.06 -30.84
C ASP A 233 -29.73 -14.82 -30.10
N ASP A 234 -30.06 -15.68 -29.14
CA ASP A 234 -31.23 -15.52 -28.28
C ASP A 234 -30.92 -14.57 -27.10
N LEU A 235 -31.58 -13.42 -27.12
CA LEU A 235 -31.45 -12.36 -26.11
C LEU A 235 -32.25 -12.69 -24.83
N ASP A 236 -32.03 -13.85 -24.22
CA ASP A 236 -32.55 -14.21 -22.90
C ASP A 236 -31.36 -14.52 -21.94
N ASP A 237 -31.43 -13.94 -20.72
CA ASP A 237 -30.31 -13.77 -19.77
C ASP A 237 -29.83 -15.06 -19.07
N SER A 238 -29.83 -16.20 -19.77
CA SER A 238 -29.47 -17.51 -19.20
C SER A 238 -28.04 -17.92 -19.57
N ASP A 239 -27.08 -17.48 -18.74
CA ASP A 239 -25.65 -17.83 -18.58
C ASP A 239 -24.76 -18.24 -19.80
N PRO A 240 -23.56 -17.64 -19.96
CA PRO A 240 -22.69 -17.74 -21.14
C PRO A 240 -21.84 -19.03 -21.23
N ASP A 241 -22.27 -20.13 -20.60
CA ASP A 241 -21.52 -21.39 -20.55
C ASP A 241 -22.32 -22.62 -21.05
N ASP A 242 -23.61 -22.49 -21.38
CA ASP A 242 -24.48 -23.66 -21.66
C ASP A 242 -24.50 -24.15 -23.13
N ASP A 243 -23.81 -23.47 -24.07
CA ASP A 243 -23.79 -23.84 -25.50
C ASP A 243 -22.53 -24.60 -25.93
N LEU A 244 -21.63 -24.90 -25.00
CA LEU A 244 -20.40 -25.63 -25.27
C LEU A 244 -20.68 -27.13 -25.45
N ASN A 245 -21.04 -27.52 -26.68
CA ASN A 245 -21.05 -28.92 -27.11
C ASN A 245 -19.61 -29.49 -27.12
N ILE A 246 -19.25 -30.18 -26.05
CA ILE A 246 -18.10 -31.10 -25.97
C ILE A 246 -18.53 -32.53 -26.31
#